data_AF-A0A5S9M7H0-F1
#
_entry.id   AF-A0A5S9M7H0-F1
#
_cell.length_a   1.000
_cell.length_b   1.000
_cell.length_c   1.000
_cell.angle_alpha   90.00
_cell.angle_beta   90.00
_cell.angle_gamma   90.00
#
_symmetry.space_group_name_H-M   'P 1'
#
loop_
_entity.id
_entity.type
_entity.pdbx_description
1 polymer ?
#
loop_
_entity_poly.entity_id
_entity_poly.type
_entity_poly.pdbx_seq_one_letter_code
_entity_poly.pdbx_strand_id
1 'polypeptide(L)'
;MLNTIEDADSELGKKAAICGYAARLAYVDTAGEVRTVNIDPWEAVIIGNDITEPEFALRYYEVTTWVDGKQIKREKAEFYDSSHVNYFEKNENGWTEIEVNKHLFDHCPLFGLPNNDEFMGDSEKVLSLIDAYDRTLSDASNEIEQLRLAYMIFKGAGADEETLEKLKKHGVFELFGDNDDVKFLTKDINDTMIENHLNRLEENIMRFSKSVNFSDEAFGGNLTGVAMRYKLMALENKCITMERKMTAALRYQYKLLCSAWARKNASITNDDYLKVWFTFTRNLPANITEEAETTAKN
;
A
#
# COMPACT_ATOMS: atom_id res chain seq x y z
N MET A 1 2.40 0.77 28.27
CA MET A 1 2.78 0.85 26.84
C MET A 1 4.23 0.42 26.74
N LEU A 2 4.55 -0.86 26.56
CA LEU A 2 5.95 -1.30 26.65
C LEU A 2 6.43 -2.28 25.56
N ASN A 3 5.56 -2.78 24.65
CA ASN A 3 5.99 -3.78 23.66
C ASN A 3 5.34 -3.69 22.26
N THR A 4 4.60 -2.63 21.89
CA THR A 4 3.86 -2.60 20.61
C THR A 4 3.90 -1.27 19.85
N ILE A 5 4.65 -0.26 20.31
CA ILE A 5 4.66 1.05 19.63
C ILE A 5 5.44 1.01 18.31
N GLU A 6 6.50 0.21 18.23
CA GLU A 6 7.29 0.04 17.00
C GLU A 6 6.47 -0.59 15.88
N ASP A 7 5.68 -1.62 16.22
CA ASP A 7 4.73 -2.25 15.30
C ASP A 7 3.64 -1.26 14.85
N ALA A 8 3.08 -0.49 15.80
CA ALA A 8 2.12 0.55 15.48
C ALA A 8 2.73 1.65 14.58
N ASP A 9 4.00 2.02 14.76
CA ASP A 9 4.69 2.99 13.92
C ASP A 9 4.90 2.44 12.50
N SER A 10 5.26 1.17 12.38
CA SER A 10 5.37 0.48 11.09
C SER A 10 4.03 0.44 10.34
N GLU A 11 2.96 0.02 11.01
CA GLU A 11 1.63 -0.04 10.42
C GLU A 11 1.06 1.35 10.10
N LEU A 12 1.41 2.39 10.88
CA LEU A 12 1.04 3.78 10.56
C LEU A 12 1.70 4.23 9.26
N GLY A 13 3.00 3.98 9.12
CA GLY A 13 3.75 4.31 7.91
C GLY A 13 3.25 3.56 6.68
N LYS A 14 2.95 2.27 6.82
CA LYS A 14 2.36 1.44 5.76
C LYS A 14 0.99 1.97 5.31
N LYS A 15 0.11 2.32 6.24
CA LYS A 15 -1.20 2.91 5.91
C LYS A 15 -1.05 4.23 5.16
N ALA A 16 -0.11 5.08 5.59
CA ALA A 16 0.18 6.33 4.88
C ALA A 16 0.70 6.07 3.47
N ALA A 17 1.61 5.12 3.28
CA ALA A 17 2.11 4.75 1.96
C ALA A 17 1.02 4.24 1.01
N ILE A 18 0.01 3.52 1.53
CA ILE A 18 -1.09 2.96 0.72
C ILE A 18 -2.16 4.03 0.43
N CYS A 19 -2.62 4.73 1.46
CA CYS A 19 -3.78 5.62 1.39
C CYS A 19 -3.42 7.11 1.20
N GLY A 20 -2.13 7.43 1.15
CA GLY A 20 -1.62 8.81 1.05
C GLY A 20 -1.48 9.54 2.38
N TYR A 21 -2.24 9.13 3.40
CA TYR A 21 -2.03 9.50 4.79
C TYR A 21 -2.55 8.41 5.74
N ALA A 22 -2.16 8.50 7.01
CA ALA A 22 -2.73 7.69 8.08
C ALA A 22 -3.12 8.55 9.28
N ALA A 23 -3.97 8.02 10.16
CA ALA A 23 -4.42 8.72 11.35
C ALA A 23 -4.02 7.97 12.63
N ARG A 24 -3.80 8.73 13.70
CA ARG A 24 -3.46 8.23 15.02
C ARG A 24 -4.20 9.05 16.08
N LEU A 25 -4.79 8.35 17.03
CA LEU A 25 -5.52 8.92 18.16
C LEU A 25 -4.73 8.69 19.44
N ALA A 26 -4.46 9.76 20.18
CA ALA A 26 -4.05 9.71 21.58
C ALA A 26 -5.30 9.69 22.48
N TYR A 27 -5.31 8.85 23.51
CA TYR A 27 -6.41 8.78 24.46
C TYR A 27 -5.91 8.43 25.86
N VAL A 28 -6.72 8.72 26.87
CA VAL A 28 -6.46 8.31 28.25
C VAL A 28 -7.30 7.06 28.53
N ASP A 29 -6.64 5.97 28.90
CA ASP A 29 -7.32 4.71 29.20
C ASP A 29 -8.07 4.73 30.54
N THR A 30 -8.80 3.66 30.86
CA THR A 30 -9.56 3.54 32.10
C THR A 30 -8.67 3.47 33.36
N ALA A 31 -7.39 3.14 33.23
CA ALA A 31 -6.40 3.22 34.30
C ALA A 31 -5.78 4.64 34.41
N GLY A 32 -6.22 5.57 33.56
CA GLY A 32 -5.70 6.92 33.45
C GLY A 32 -4.42 7.03 32.62
N GLU A 33 -3.88 5.94 32.09
CA GLU A 33 -2.62 5.95 31.34
C GLU A 33 -2.83 6.44 29.91
N VAL A 34 -1.89 7.27 29.45
CA VAL A 34 -1.94 7.84 28.10
C VAL A 34 -1.53 6.77 27.10
N ARG A 35 -2.36 6.57 26.08
CA ARG A 35 -2.18 5.58 25.02
C ARG A 35 -2.35 6.20 23.65
N THR A 36 -1.79 5.52 22.65
CA THR A 36 -2.00 5.84 21.23
C THR A 36 -2.57 4.62 20.51
N VAL A 37 -3.38 4.87 19.49
CA VAL A 37 -3.91 3.84 18.59
C VAL A 37 -3.95 4.37 17.17
N ASN A 38 -3.59 3.54 16.19
CA ASN A 38 -3.75 3.89 14.80
C ASN A 38 -5.22 3.79 14.41
N ILE A 39 -5.73 4.83 13.78
CA ILE A 39 -7.07 4.85 13.21
C ILE A 39 -6.94 4.59 11.71
N ASP A 40 -7.88 3.83 11.17
CA ASP A 40 -7.92 3.61 9.74
C ASP A 40 -8.14 4.95 8.99
N PRO A 41 -7.41 5.22 7.90
CA PRO A 41 -7.51 6.50 7.20
C PRO A 41 -8.93 6.81 6.72
N TRP A 42 -9.70 5.78 6.33
CA TRP A 42 -11.10 5.93 5.91
C TRP A 42 -12.06 6.19 7.08
N GLU A 43 -11.67 5.97 8.34
CA GLU A 43 -12.48 6.34 9.50
C GLU A 43 -12.17 7.75 10.02
N ALA A 44 -11.13 8.42 9.50
CA ALA A 44 -10.64 9.69 10.02
C ALA A 44 -10.72 10.80 8.99
N VAL A 45 -11.13 11.98 9.44
CA VAL A 45 -11.10 13.24 8.68
C VAL A 45 -10.38 14.25 9.53
N ILE A 46 -9.26 14.76 9.05
CA ILE A 46 -8.43 15.71 9.79
C ILE A 46 -8.65 17.10 9.17
N ILE A 47 -8.92 18.08 10.02
CA ILE A 47 -9.35 19.42 9.63
C ILE A 47 -8.32 20.43 10.13
N GLY A 48 -7.61 21.03 9.19
CA GLY A 48 -6.57 22.02 9.47
C GLY A 48 -5.65 22.21 8.27
N ASN A 49 -4.68 23.12 8.43
CA ASN A 49 -3.66 23.35 7.40
C ASN A 49 -2.57 22.26 7.39
N ASP A 50 -2.30 21.66 8.55
CA ASP A 50 -1.34 20.59 8.73
C ASP A 50 -2.02 19.39 9.39
N ILE A 51 -1.99 18.24 8.72
CA ILE A 51 -2.56 17.00 9.22
C ILE A 51 -1.80 16.47 10.45
N THR A 52 -0.52 16.83 10.60
CA THR A 52 0.33 16.39 11.71
C THR A 52 0.06 17.17 12.99
N GLU A 53 -0.41 18.42 12.87
CA GLU A 53 -0.81 19.29 13.98
C GLU A 53 -2.17 19.94 13.66
N PRO A 54 -3.27 19.18 13.75
CA PRO A 54 -4.57 19.69 13.34
C PRO A 54 -5.23 20.56 14.39
N GLU A 55 -6.12 21.44 13.93
CA GLU A 55 -7.00 22.25 14.80
C GLU A 55 -8.20 21.43 15.26
N PHE A 56 -8.78 20.65 14.34
CA PHE A 56 -9.91 19.78 14.59
C PHE A 56 -9.74 18.45 13.86
N ALA A 57 -10.42 17.42 14.34
CA ALA A 57 -10.49 16.16 13.63
C ALA A 57 -11.80 15.44 13.94
N LEU A 58 -12.25 14.62 13.00
CA LEU A 58 -13.44 13.81 13.10
C LEU A 58 -13.06 12.35 12.87
N ARG A 59 -13.52 11.47 13.75
CA ARG A 59 -13.53 10.04 13.48
C ARG A 59 -14.96 9.58 13.28
N TYR A 60 -15.25 8.77 12.27
CA TYR A 60 -16.56 8.19 12.04
C TYR A 60 -16.43 6.70 11.75
N TYR A 61 -17.28 5.88 12.38
CA TYR A 61 -17.15 4.43 12.32
C TYR A 61 -18.49 3.74 12.58
N GLU A 62 -18.62 2.50 12.08
CA GLU A 62 -19.77 1.64 12.34
C GLU A 62 -19.54 0.77 13.57
N VAL A 63 -20.49 0.75 14.49
CA VAL A 63 -20.54 -0.18 15.62
C VAL A 63 -21.68 -1.16 15.42
N THR A 64 -21.36 -2.45 15.50
CA THR A 64 -22.37 -3.49 15.55
C THR A 64 -22.81 -3.71 17.01
N THR A 65 -24.10 -3.55 17.28
CA THR A 65 -24.71 -3.85 18.57
C THR A 65 -25.75 -4.96 18.43
N TRP A 66 -25.97 -5.70 19.52
CA TRP A 66 -27.00 -6.74 19.57
C TRP A 66 -28.14 -6.23 20.45
N VAL A 67 -29.33 -6.10 19.87
CA VAL A 67 -30.55 -5.72 20.59
C VAL A 67 -31.59 -6.80 20.28
N ASP A 68 -32.14 -7.43 21.31
CA ASP A 68 -33.15 -8.49 21.19
C ASP A 68 -32.76 -9.64 20.23
N GLY A 69 -31.48 -10.02 20.22
CA GLY A 69 -30.94 -11.08 19.36
C GLY A 69 -30.79 -10.69 17.88
N LYS A 70 -31.06 -9.43 17.52
CA LYS A 70 -30.82 -8.89 16.18
C LYS A 70 -29.56 -8.03 16.15
N GLN A 71 -28.79 -8.19 15.09
CA GLN A 71 -27.63 -7.36 14.81
C GLN A 71 -28.10 -6.02 14.26
N ILE A 72 -27.82 -4.94 14.98
CA ILE A 72 -28.13 -3.56 14.57
C ILE A 72 -26.81 -2.83 14.38
N LYS A 73 -26.60 -2.34 13.15
CA LYS A 73 -25.50 -1.43 12.83
C LYS A 73 -25.86 -0.01 13.27
N ARG A 74 -24.94 0.65 13.96
CA ARG A 74 -25.06 2.04 14.36
C ARG A 74 -23.86 2.82 13.87
N GLU A 75 -24.09 3.97 13.26
CA GLU A 75 -23.02 4.87 12.84
C GLU A 75 -22.73 5.86 13.97
N LYS A 76 -21.46 5.94 14.35
CA LYS A 76 -20.96 6.85 15.40
C LYS A 76 -19.93 7.80 14.83
N ALA A 77 -19.85 8.98 15.42
CA ALA A 77 -18.79 9.94 15.12
C ALA A 77 -18.26 10.60 16.38
N GLU A 78 -17.00 10.99 16.34
CA GLU A 78 -16.26 11.62 17.42
C GLU A 78 -15.57 12.85 16.84
N PHE A 79 -15.96 14.03 17.29
CA PHE A 79 -15.32 15.28 16.89
C PHE A 79 -14.36 15.73 17.99
N TYR A 80 -13.12 15.99 17.63
CA TYR A 80 -12.04 16.35 18.52
C TYR A 80 -11.60 17.79 18.27
N ASP A 81 -11.63 18.62 19.31
CA ASP A 81 -10.98 19.93 19.32
C ASP A 81 -9.70 19.89 20.19
N SER A 82 -9.19 21.04 20.64
CA SER A 82 -7.99 21.12 21.48
C SER A 82 -8.17 20.64 22.93
N SER A 83 -9.41 20.41 23.38
CA SER A 83 -9.76 20.18 24.78
C SER A 83 -10.90 19.17 25.03
N HIS A 84 -11.84 19.06 24.09
CA HIS A 84 -13.05 18.25 24.18
C HIS A 84 -13.17 17.28 23.02
N VAL A 85 -13.86 16.17 23.31
CA VAL A 85 -14.38 15.24 22.33
C VAL A 85 -15.90 15.25 22.42
N ASN A 86 -16.56 15.47 21.29
CA ASN A 86 -18.01 15.44 21.15
C ASN A 86 -18.40 14.13 20.44
N TYR A 87 -19.26 13.34 21.08
CA TYR A 87 -19.74 12.07 20.57
C TYR A 87 -21.10 12.26 19.89
N PHE A 88 -21.22 11.72 18.68
CA PHE A 88 -22.43 11.74 17.89
C PHE A 88 -22.87 10.32 17.53
N GLU A 89 -24.18 10.12 17.43
CA GLU A 89 -24.78 8.91 16.86
C GLU A 89 -25.80 9.30 15.81
N LYS A 90 -25.84 8.52 14.74
CA LYS A 90 -26.79 8.72 13.66
C LYS A 90 -28.13 8.07 14.02
N ASN A 91 -29.16 8.89 14.02
CA ASN A 91 -30.56 8.49 14.19
C ASN A 91 -31.32 8.70 12.86
N GLU A 92 -32.62 8.37 12.83
CA GLU A 92 -33.48 8.54 11.64
C GLU A 92 -33.50 9.99 11.12
N ASN A 93 -33.33 10.97 12.01
CA ASN A 93 -33.32 12.41 11.70
C ASN A 93 -31.92 12.98 11.42
N GLY A 94 -30.89 12.13 11.35
CA GLY A 94 -29.49 12.53 11.16
C GLY A 94 -28.62 12.41 12.42
N TRP A 95 -27.49 13.11 12.43
CA TRP A 95 -26.52 13.06 13.53
C TRP A 95 -27.01 13.83 14.74
N THR A 96 -26.97 13.20 15.91
CA THR A 96 -27.32 13.82 17.20
C THR A 96 -26.13 13.76 18.14
N GLU A 97 -25.79 14.87 18.79
CA GLU A 97 -24.78 14.90 19.85
C GLU A 97 -25.32 14.19 21.09
N ILE A 98 -24.56 13.23 21.62
CA ILE A 98 -24.94 12.44 22.79
C ILE A 98 -24.20 12.95 24.03
N GLU A 99 -22.91 13.22 23.88
CA GLU A 99 -22.02 13.43 25.02
C GLU A 99 -20.84 14.32 24.62
N VAL A 100 -20.40 15.17 25.55
CA VAL A 100 -19.20 15.99 25.40
C VAL A 100 -18.30 15.76 26.60
N ASN A 101 -17.09 15.28 26.35
CA ASN A 101 -16.11 14.94 27.37
C ASN A 101 -14.81 15.71 27.17
N LYS A 102 -14.12 16.00 28.27
CA LYS A 102 -12.73 16.50 28.20
C LYS A 102 -11.78 15.35 27.95
N HIS A 103 -11.00 15.40 26.86
CA HIS A 103 -10.02 14.35 26.54
C HIS A 103 -8.67 14.52 27.25
N LEU A 104 -8.50 15.61 28.03
CA LEU A 104 -7.35 15.86 28.92
C LEU A 104 -6.00 16.16 28.24
N PHE A 105 -6.03 16.51 26.95
CA PHE A 105 -4.86 17.03 26.21
C PHE A 105 -4.97 18.55 26.06
N ASP A 106 -3.85 19.20 25.69
CA ASP A 106 -3.83 20.65 25.37
C ASP A 106 -4.04 20.93 23.86
N HIS A 107 -4.03 19.88 23.04
CA HIS A 107 -4.15 19.95 21.57
C HIS A 107 -5.03 18.80 21.05
N CYS A 108 -5.38 18.86 19.76
CA CYS A 108 -6.24 17.86 19.12
C CYS A 108 -5.59 16.46 19.16
N PRO A 109 -6.20 15.47 19.85
CA PRO A 109 -5.57 14.17 20.05
C PRO A 109 -5.61 13.25 18.83
N LEU A 110 -6.40 13.58 17.81
CA LEU A 110 -6.48 12.85 16.55
C LEU A 110 -5.71 13.61 15.48
N PHE A 111 -4.57 13.06 15.08
CA PHE A 111 -3.65 13.65 14.12
C PHE A 111 -3.25 12.62 13.07
N GLY A 112 -2.54 13.05 12.03
CA GLY A 112 -2.17 12.17 10.95
C GLY A 112 -0.71 12.23 10.54
N LEU A 113 -0.34 11.22 9.76
CA LEU A 113 0.95 11.07 9.12
C LEU A 113 0.73 11.18 7.60
N PRO A 114 1.15 12.28 6.96
CA PRO A 114 1.11 12.38 5.52
C PRO A 114 2.23 11.54 4.90
N ASN A 115 1.93 10.86 3.79
CA ASN A 115 2.96 10.18 3.00
C ASN A 115 3.85 11.19 2.25
N ASN A 116 3.21 12.22 1.70
CA ASN A 116 3.80 13.34 0.97
C ASN A 116 2.90 14.57 1.09
N ASP A 117 3.33 15.71 0.55
CA ASP A 117 2.57 16.97 0.63
C ASP A 117 1.26 16.91 -0.18
N GLU A 118 1.19 16.04 -1.18
CA GLU A 118 0.01 15.84 -2.02
C GLU A 118 -1.00 14.83 -1.44
N PHE A 119 -0.70 14.21 -0.29
CA PHE A 119 -1.48 13.12 0.31
C PHE A 119 -1.78 11.97 -0.68
N MET A 120 -0.85 11.68 -1.59
CA MET A 120 -0.99 10.63 -2.59
C MET A 120 -0.38 9.31 -2.11
N GLY A 121 -1.05 8.21 -2.45
CA GLY A 121 -0.51 6.86 -2.25
C GLY A 121 0.71 6.59 -3.13
N ASP A 122 1.58 5.71 -2.67
CA ASP A 122 2.80 5.34 -3.40
C ASP A 122 2.50 4.58 -4.70
N SER A 123 1.49 3.70 -4.66
CA SER A 123 1.04 2.91 -5.81
C SER A 123 0.20 3.72 -6.78
N GLU A 124 -0.40 4.84 -6.33
CA GLU A 124 -1.39 5.60 -7.09
C GLU A 124 -0.86 6.07 -8.46
N LYS A 125 0.43 6.38 -8.54
CA LYS A 125 1.12 6.80 -9.78
C LYS A 125 1.31 5.68 -10.80
N VAL A 126 1.20 4.43 -10.36
CA VAL A 126 1.47 3.24 -11.18
C VAL A 126 0.29 2.27 -11.26
N LEU A 127 -0.85 2.56 -10.61
CA LEU A 127 -2.05 1.70 -10.64
C LEU A 127 -2.47 1.36 -12.07
N SER A 128 -2.50 2.35 -12.96
CA SER A 128 -2.85 2.14 -14.37
C SER A 128 -1.87 1.22 -15.11
N LEU A 129 -0.60 1.20 -14.72
CA LEU A 129 0.41 0.33 -15.30
C LEU A 129 0.28 -1.10 -14.75
N ILE A 130 -0.02 -1.24 -13.46
CA ILE A 130 -0.30 -2.53 -12.83
C ILE A 130 -1.55 -3.15 -13.47
N ASP A 131 -2.64 -2.39 -13.61
CA ASP A 131 -3.86 -2.85 -14.27
C ASP A 131 -3.61 -3.28 -15.73
N ALA A 132 -2.75 -2.55 -16.45
CA ALA A 132 -2.37 -2.89 -17.82
C ALA A 132 -1.53 -4.18 -17.89
N TYR A 133 -0.64 -4.39 -16.92
CA TYR A 133 0.17 -5.59 -16.80
C TYR A 133 -0.71 -6.81 -16.53
N ASP A 134 -1.57 -6.72 -15.52
CA ASP A 134 -2.51 -7.79 -15.14
C ASP A 134 -3.46 -8.16 -16.28
N ARG A 135 -3.96 -7.15 -17.00
CA ARG A 135 -4.81 -7.36 -18.18
C ARG A 135 -4.06 -8.07 -19.30
N THR A 136 -2.83 -7.64 -19.59
CA THR A 136 -2.02 -8.25 -20.65
C THR A 136 -1.71 -9.72 -20.36
N LEU A 137 -1.38 -10.05 -19.10
CA LEU A 137 -1.19 -11.44 -18.67
C LEU A 137 -2.47 -12.27 -18.76
N SER A 138 -3.61 -11.68 -18.38
CA SER A 138 -4.91 -12.33 -18.49
C SER A 138 -5.27 -12.61 -19.95
N ASP A 139 -5.06 -11.63 -20.84
CA ASP A 139 -5.29 -11.77 -22.28
C ASP A 139 -4.36 -12.81 -22.90
N ALA A 140 -3.08 -12.82 -22.54
CA ALA A 140 -2.13 -13.84 -22.98
C ALA A 140 -2.56 -15.26 -22.55
N SER A 141 -3.03 -15.40 -21.31
CA SER A 141 -3.55 -16.68 -20.80
C SER A 141 -4.78 -17.14 -21.58
N ASN A 142 -5.71 -16.23 -21.86
CA ASN A 142 -6.89 -16.50 -22.67
C ASN A 142 -6.52 -16.94 -24.09
N GLU A 143 -5.53 -16.31 -24.72
CA GLU A 143 -5.06 -16.67 -26.05
C GLU A 143 -4.40 -18.07 -26.07
N ILE A 144 -3.63 -18.42 -25.03
CA ILE A 144 -3.05 -19.77 -24.88
C ILE A 144 -4.17 -20.83 -24.73
N GLU A 145 -5.21 -20.54 -23.96
CA GLU A 145 -6.36 -21.43 -23.83
C GLU A 145 -7.11 -21.59 -25.16
N GLN A 146 -7.32 -20.49 -25.91
CA GLN A 146 -7.97 -20.52 -27.22
C GLN A 146 -7.14 -21.24 -28.29
N LEU A 147 -5.81 -21.21 -28.21
CA LEU A 147 -4.93 -21.95 -29.13
C LEU A 147 -5.22 -23.46 -29.11
N ARG A 148 -5.72 -23.99 -27.98
CA ARG A 148 -6.17 -25.39 -27.87
C ARG A 148 -7.33 -25.71 -28.84
N LEU A 149 -8.15 -24.71 -29.19
CA LEU A 149 -9.29 -24.82 -30.09
C LEU A 149 -8.84 -24.53 -31.53
N ALA A 150 -8.02 -25.40 -32.11
CA ALA A 150 -7.56 -25.25 -33.48
C ALA A 150 -8.65 -25.68 -34.49
N TYR A 151 -8.89 -24.86 -35.52
CA TYR A 151 -9.79 -25.23 -36.62
C TYR A 151 -9.04 -26.02 -37.68
N MET A 152 -9.56 -27.16 -38.11
CA MET A 152 -8.96 -27.91 -39.22
C MET A 152 -9.40 -27.30 -40.56
N ILE A 153 -8.44 -26.91 -41.39
CA ILE A 153 -8.68 -26.38 -42.74
C ILE A 153 -8.18 -27.40 -43.77
N PHE A 154 -9.03 -27.66 -44.76
CA PHE A 154 -8.72 -28.44 -45.95
C PHE A 154 -8.52 -27.50 -47.13
N LYS A 155 -7.39 -27.64 -47.83
CA LYS A 155 -7.10 -26.91 -49.06
C LYS A 155 -6.99 -27.92 -50.21
N GLY A 156 -7.76 -27.72 -51.28
CA GLY A 156 -7.75 -28.59 -52.46
C GLY A 156 -8.72 -29.77 -52.42
N ALA A 157 -9.08 -30.26 -51.22
CA ALA A 157 -10.04 -31.33 -51.00
C ALA A 157 -11.25 -30.87 -50.17
N GLY A 158 -12.47 -31.25 -50.58
CA GLY A 158 -13.67 -31.15 -49.76
C GLY A 158 -13.91 -32.47 -49.01
N ALA A 159 -14.33 -32.41 -47.75
CA ALA A 159 -14.70 -33.59 -46.98
C ALA A 159 -16.23 -33.71 -46.92
N ASP A 160 -16.76 -34.86 -47.33
CA ASP A 160 -18.16 -35.20 -47.11
C ASP A 160 -18.42 -35.64 -45.66
N GLU A 161 -19.68 -35.74 -45.28
CA GLU A 161 -20.10 -36.00 -43.90
C GLU A 161 -19.64 -37.38 -43.40
N GLU A 162 -19.57 -38.37 -44.29
CA GLU A 162 -19.06 -39.71 -43.99
C GLU A 162 -17.54 -39.69 -43.74
N THR A 163 -16.78 -38.94 -44.54
CA THR A 163 -15.33 -38.76 -44.33
C THR A 163 -15.06 -38.02 -43.03
N LEU A 164 -15.83 -36.98 -42.70
CA LEU A 164 -15.71 -36.25 -41.43
C LEU A 164 -16.00 -37.15 -40.20
N GLU A 165 -16.98 -38.06 -40.29
CA GLU A 165 -17.23 -39.05 -39.23
C GLU A 165 -16.08 -40.04 -39.06
N LYS A 166 -15.52 -40.55 -40.18
CA LYS A 166 -14.35 -41.43 -40.14
C LYS A 166 -13.12 -40.72 -39.57
N LEU A 167 -12.93 -39.45 -39.91
CA LEU A 167 -11.87 -38.60 -39.38
C LEU A 167 -11.99 -38.44 -37.86
N LYS A 168 -13.21 -38.21 -37.35
CA LYS A 168 -13.49 -38.14 -35.90
C LYS A 168 -13.22 -39.46 -35.16
N LYS A 169 -13.48 -40.60 -35.79
CA LYS A 169 -13.29 -41.93 -35.16
C LYS A 169 -11.85 -42.45 -35.24
N HIS A 170 -11.19 -42.26 -36.37
CA HIS A 170 -9.89 -42.88 -36.66
C HIS A 170 -8.73 -41.89 -36.62
N GLY A 171 -8.98 -40.59 -36.74
CA GLY A 171 -7.94 -39.55 -36.74
C GLY A 171 -7.07 -39.53 -38.00
N VAL A 172 -7.44 -40.26 -39.06
CA VAL A 172 -6.69 -40.36 -40.31
C VAL A 172 -7.48 -39.72 -41.45
N PHE A 173 -6.79 -38.94 -42.29
CA PHE A 173 -7.34 -38.30 -43.49
C PHE A 173 -6.40 -38.54 -44.68
N GLU A 174 -6.96 -38.97 -45.80
CA GLU A 174 -6.21 -39.26 -47.02
C GLU A 174 -6.23 -38.04 -47.95
N LEU A 175 -5.05 -37.70 -48.51
CA LEU A 175 -4.88 -36.61 -49.47
C LEU A 175 -4.67 -37.20 -50.86
N PHE A 176 -5.46 -36.77 -51.84
CA PHE A 176 -5.50 -37.41 -53.17
C PHE A 176 -4.80 -36.58 -54.26
N GLY A 177 -4.73 -35.26 -54.10
CA GLY A 177 -4.02 -34.35 -55.00
C GLY A 177 -2.62 -33.98 -54.51
N ASP A 178 -1.68 -33.78 -55.43
CA ASP A 178 -0.30 -33.33 -55.14
C ASP A 178 -0.23 -31.97 -54.42
N ASN A 179 -1.31 -31.18 -54.46
CA ASN A 179 -1.44 -29.87 -53.81
C ASN A 179 -2.42 -29.86 -52.63
N ASP A 180 -2.97 -31.01 -52.24
CA ASP A 180 -3.89 -31.09 -51.11
C ASP A 180 -3.12 -30.98 -49.79
N ASP A 181 -3.67 -30.21 -48.85
CA ASP A 181 -3.01 -29.93 -47.57
C ASP A 181 -4.06 -29.83 -46.45
N VAL A 182 -3.74 -30.42 -45.30
CA VAL A 182 -4.55 -30.36 -44.08
C VAL A 182 -3.73 -29.72 -42.99
N LYS A 183 -4.18 -28.56 -42.52
CA LYS A 183 -3.50 -27.82 -41.47
C LYS A 183 -4.50 -27.37 -40.43
N PHE A 184 -4.04 -27.33 -39.19
CA PHE A 184 -4.72 -26.60 -38.15
C PHE A 184 -4.49 -25.11 -38.38
N LEU A 185 -5.58 -24.36 -38.57
CA LEU A 185 -5.56 -22.91 -38.46
C LEU A 185 -5.45 -22.57 -36.98
N THR A 186 -4.23 -22.26 -36.57
CA THR A 186 -3.92 -21.65 -35.29
C THR A 186 -3.73 -20.15 -35.49
N LYS A 187 -4.20 -19.35 -34.54
CA LYS A 187 -3.88 -17.92 -34.50
C LYS A 187 -2.37 -17.78 -34.26
N ASP A 188 -1.69 -16.97 -35.07
CA ASP A 188 -0.26 -16.68 -34.89
C ASP A 188 -0.11 -15.65 -33.76
N ILE A 189 0.39 -16.11 -32.61
CA ILE A 189 0.60 -15.26 -31.44
C ILE A 189 2.05 -14.77 -31.48
N ASN A 190 2.23 -13.46 -31.56
CA ASN A 190 3.55 -12.84 -31.47
C ASN A 190 3.99 -12.72 -30.00
N ASP A 191 4.54 -13.82 -29.48
CA ASP A 191 5.03 -13.93 -28.10
C ASP A 191 6.06 -12.81 -27.76
N THR A 192 6.96 -12.52 -28.71
CA THR A 192 7.98 -11.47 -28.54
C THR A 192 7.37 -10.08 -28.35
N MET A 193 6.23 -9.78 -28.98
CA MET A 193 5.56 -8.49 -28.77
C MET A 193 4.96 -8.41 -27.36
N ILE A 194 4.32 -9.48 -26.90
CA ILE A 194 3.71 -9.56 -25.57
C ILE A 194 4.80 -9.46 -24.48
N GLU A 195 5.88 -10.21 -24.62
CA GLU A 195 7.03 -10.18 -23.70
C GLU A 195 7.65 -8.79 -23.63
N ASN A 196 7.92 -8.15 -24.77
CA ASN A 196 8.45 -6.78 -24.79
C ASN A 196 7.50 -5.76 -24.15
N HIS A 197 6.18 -5.95 -24.32
CA HIS A 197 5.19 -5.08 -23.68
C HIS A 197 5.18 -5.26 -22.16
N LEU A 198 5.15 -6.49 -21.67
CA LEU A 198 5.18 -6.82 -20.25
C LEU A 198 6.47 -6.34 -19.57
N ASN A 199 7.63 -6.59 -20.17
CA ASN A 199 8.93 -6.12 -19.66
C ASN A 199 8.97 -4.60 -19.55
N ARG A 200 8.43 -3.88 -20.54
CA ARG A 200 8.36 -2.41 -20.50
C ARG A 200 7.37 -1.89 -19.46
N LEU A 201 6.27 -2.60 -19.22
CA LEU A 201 5.33 -2.26 -18.14
C LEU A 201 6.01 -2.46 -16.77
N GLU A 202 6.66 -3.60 -16.55
CA GLU A 202 7.40 -3.89 -15.31
C GLU A 202 8.49 -2.83 -15.04
N GLU A 203 9.31 -2.50 -16.04
CA GLU A 203 10.36 -1.48 -15.90
C GLU A 203 9.78 -0.12 -15.50
N ASN A 204 8.67 0.29 -16.15
CA ASN A 204 8.00 1.55 -15.82
C ASN A 204 7.36 1.53 -14.43
N ILE A 205 6.74 0.41 -14.02
CA ILE A 205 6.18 0.24 -12.67
C ILE A 205 7.30 0.43 -11.63
N MET A 206 8.42 -0.26 -11.80
CA MET A 206 9.55 -0.17 -10.87
C MET A 206 10.14 1.25 -10.81
N ARG A 207 10.33 1.87 -11.99
CA ARG A 207 10.89 3.23 -12.09
C ARG A 207 9.98 4.29 -11.46
N PHE A 208 8.69 4.29 -11.76
CA PHE A 208 7.76 5.33 -11.30
C PHE A 208 7.31 5.14 -9.86
N SER A 209 7.21 3.89 -9.38
CA SER A 209 6.97 3.60 -7.95
C SER A 209 8.21 3.85 -7.08
N LYS A 210 9.38 4.06 -7.71
CA LYS A 210 10.70 4.14 -7.08
C LYS A 210 11.06 2.87 -6.30
N SER A 211 10.58 1.73 -6.79
CA SER A 211 10.89 0.41 -6.25
C SER A 211 12.17 -0.13 -6.87
N VAL A 212 12.82 -1.07 -6.19
CA VAL A 212 14.12 -1.62 -6.60
C VAL A 212 13.91 -3.05 -7.06
N ASN A 213 14.30 -3.36 -8.29
CA ASN A 213 14.29 -4.72 -8.80
C ASN A 213 15.62 -5.40 -8.44
N PHE A 214 15.61 -6.24 -7.41
CA PHE A 214 16.82 -6.96 -6.96
C PHE A 214 17.20 -8.16 -7.85
N SER A 215 16.28 -8.60 -8.72
CA SER A 215 16.50 -9.69 -9.69
C SER A 215 17.03 -9.21 -11.04
N ASP A 216 17.14 -7.90 -11.26
CA ASP A 216 17.75 -7.33 -12.46
C ASP A 216 19.18 -7.88 -12.62
N GLU A 217 19.53 -8.38 -13.80
CA GLU A 217 20.86 -8.94 -14.12
C GLU A 217 21.99 -7.97 -13.79
N ALA A 218 21.74 -6.67 -13.83
CA ALA A 218 22.70 -5.67 -13.43
C ALA A 218 22.97 -5.65 -11.90
N PHE A 219 22.29 -6.47 -11.08
CA PHE A 219 22.64 -6.79 -9.69
C PHE A 219 23.52 -8.05 -9.55
N GLY A 220 23.60 -8.92 -10.56
CA GLY A 220 24.33 -10.19 -10.52
C GLY A 220 25.85 -10.10 -10.70
N GLY A 221 26.39 -8.90 -10.94
CA GLY A 221 27.84 -8.66 -11.03
C GLY A 221 28.49 -8.26 -9.70
N ASN A 222 29.82 -8.21 -9.65
CA ASN A 222 30.58 -7.57 -8.56
C ASN A 222 30.30 -6.05 -8.55
N LEU A 223 29.12 -5.67 -8.06
CA LEU A 223 28.76 -4.27 -7.88
C LEU A 223 29.57 -3.70 -6.71
N THR A 224 30.25 -2.59 -6.97
CA THR A 224 30.85 -1.77 -5.90
C THR A 224 29.74 -1.18 -5.03
N GLY A 225 30.02 -0.93 -3.75
CA GLY A 225 29.03 -0.31 -2.84
C GLY A 225 28.45 1.00 -3.39
N VAL A 226 29.22 1.75 -4.17
CA VAL A 226 28.78 2.99 -4.84
C VAL A 226 27.68 2.73 -5.89
N ALA A 227 27.82 1.68 -6.70
CA ALA A 227 26.83 1.35 -7.73
C ALA A 227 25.48 0.92 -7.13
N MET A 228 25.50 0.19 -6.01
CA MET A 228 24.28 -0.15 -5.27
C MET A 228 23.58 1.10 -4.73
N ARG A 229 24.31 2.07 -4.19
CA ARG A 229 23.72 3.33 -3.68
C ARG A 229 23.06 4.14 -4.78
N TYR A 230 23.63 4.19 -5.99
CA TYR A 230 22.99 4.87 -7.13
C TYR A 230 21.67 4.21 -7.53
N LYS A 231 21.61 2.88 -7.54
CA LYS A 231 20.35 2.15 -7.83
C LYS A 231 19.28 2.36 -6.75
N LEU A 232 19.69 2.43 -5.48
CA LEU A 232 18.80 2.68 -4.35
C LEU A 232 18.39 4.15 -4.18
N MET A 233 19.04 5.09 -4.89
CA MET A 233 18.87 6.53 -4.69
C MET A 233 17.42 7.00 -4.78
N ALA A 234 16.64 6.44 -5.71
CA ALA A 234 15.23 6.80 -5.87
C ALA A 234 14.38 6.39 -4.66
N LEU A 235 14.59 5.15 -4.15
CA LEU A 235 13.94 4.64 -2.96
C LEU A 235 14.40 5.40 -1.71
N GLU A 236 15.69 5.68 -1.59
CA GLU A 236 16.25 6.41 -0.45
C GLU A 236 15.67 7.82 -0.34
N ASN A 237 15.53 8.54 -1.47
CA ASN A 237 14.87 9.85 -1.49
C ASN A 237 13.42 9.79 -0.98
N LYS A 238 12.71 8.70 -1.27
CA LYS A 238 11.34 8.47 -0.80
C LYS A 238 11.33 8.17 0.70
N CYS A 239 12.22 7.32 1.17
CA CYS A 239 12.38 7.02 2.59
C CYS A 239 12.74 8.26 3.41
N ILE A 240 13.65 9.12 2.92
CA ILE A 240 14.01 10.38 3.60
C ILE A 240 12.81 11.32 3.74
N THR A 241 11.98 11.44 2.69
CA THR A 241 10.74 12.24 2.79
C THR A 241 9.81 11.67 3.84
N MET A 242 9.60 10.36 3.83
CA MET A 242 8.74 9.70 4.82
C MET A 242 9.27 9.84 6.24
N GLU A 243 10.58 9.72 6.46
CA GLU A 243 11.21 9.95 7.77
C GLU A 243 11.00 11.37 8.28
N ARG A 244 11.05 12.38 7.40
CA ARG A 244 10.76 13.76 7.79
C ARG A 244 9.31 13.93 8.22
N LYS A 245 8.36 13.32 7.48
CA LYS A 245 6.94 13.34 7.84
C LYS A 245 6.66 12.57 9.13
N MET A 246 7.27 11.40 9.29
CA MET A 246 7.19 10.59 10.51
C MET A 246 7.79 11.33 11.72
N THR A 247 8.92 12.02 11.54
CA THR A 247 9.52 12.86 12.58
C THR A 247 8.57 13.97 13.03
N ALA A 248 7.88 14.63 12.10
CA ALA A 248 6.89 15.67 12.43
C ALA A 248 5.69 15.09 13.18
N ALA A 249 5.11 13.99 12.70
CA ALA A 249 3.98 13.32 13.36
C ALA A 249 4.35 12.79 14.76
N LEU A 250 5.53 12.16 14.90
CA LEU A 250 6.03 11.72 16.21
C LEU A 250 6.29 12.91 17.13
N ARG A 251 6.83 14.02 16.61
CA ARG A 251 7.02 15.24 17.43
C ARG A 251 5.69 15.73 18.01
N TYR A 252 4.63 15.77 17.19
CA TYR A 252 3.29 16.13 17.67
C TYR A 252 2.71 15.11 18.64
N GLN A 253 2.92 13.81 18.39
CA GLN A 253 2.56 12.77 19.35
C GLN A 253 3.18 13.02 20.72
N TYR A 254 4.49 13.26 20.79
CA TYR A 254 5.14 13.54 22.08
C TYR A 254 4.70 14.87 22.69
N LYS A 255 4.35 15.88 21.87
CA LYS A 255 3.72 17.13 22.36
C LYS A 255 2.39 16.84 23.07
N LEU A 256 1.52 16.02 22.48
CA LEU A 256 0.28 15.55 23.11
C LEU A 256 0.56 14.76 24.39
N LEU A 257 1.47 13.79 24.34
CA LEU A 257 1.80 12.96 25.49
C LEU A 257 2.35 13.80 26.65
N CYS A 258 3.27 14.73 26.40
CA CYS A 258 3.79 15.66 27.39
C CYS A 258 2.69 16.54 28.00
N SER A 259 1.72 17.01 27.21
CA SER A 259 0.60 17.81 27.72
C SER A 259 -0.26 17.04 28.75
N ALA A 260 -0.46 15.74 28.53
CA ALA A 260 -1.18 14.89 29.48
C ALA A 260 -0.30 14.47 30.67
N TRP A 261 0.98 14.19 30.44
CA TRP A 261 1.91 13.78 31.50
C TRP A 261 2.28 14.90 32.46
N ALA A 262 2.44 16.14 31.98
CA ALA A 262 2.71 17.31 32.83
C ALA A 262 1.58 17.55 33.85
N ARG A 263 0.34 17.17 33.52
CA ARG A 263 -0.81 17.24 34.45
C ARG A 263 -0.74 16.19 35.55
N LYS A 264 -0.09 15.05 35.31
CA LYS A 264 0.07 13.95 36.27
C LYS A 264 1.36 14.05 37.08
N ASN A 265 2.43 14.55 36.48
CA ASN A 265 3.77 14.55 37.03
C ASN A 265 4.41 15.92 36.84
N ALA A 266 4.61 16.64 37.95
CA ALA A 266 5.20 17.96 37.96
C ALA A 266 6.67 18.00 37.47
N SER A 267 7.35 16.85 37.35
CA SER A 267 8.70 16.77 36.81
C SER A 267 8.77 16.79 35.28
N ILE A 268 7.63 16.63 34.59
CA ILE A 268 7.56 16.69 33.12
C ILE A 268 6.97 18.05 32.74
N THR A 269 7.62 18.75 31.83
CA THR A 269 7.08 20.01 31.27
C THR A 269 6.49 19.79 29.89
N ASN A 270 5.60 20.69 29.48
CA ASN A 270 5.02 20.67 28.13
C ASN A 270 6.07 20.77 27.02
N ASP A 271 7.28 21.26 27.30
CA ASP A 271 8.38 21.40 26.34
C ASP A 271 9.32 20.19 26.25
N ASP A 272 9.14 19.18 27.11
CA ASP A 272 10.02 18.01 27.13
C ASP A 272 9.97 17.19 25.83
N TYR A 273 8.90 17.31 25.04
CA TYR A 273 8.82 16.72 23.70
C TYR A 273 9.91 17.22 22.74
N LEU A 274 10.49 18.41 22.97
CA LEU A 274 11.62 18.94 22.19
C LEU A 274 12.93 18.21 22.51
N LYS A 275 12.99 17.54 23.67
CA LYS A 275 14.12 16.73 24.14
C LYS A 275 13.95 15.26 23.76
N VAL A 276 13.27 14.98 22.65
CA VAL A 276 13.14 13.62 22.11
C VAL A 276 13.82 13.59 20.74
N TRP A 277 14.67 12.58 20.49
CA TRP A 277 15.37 12.41 19.22
C TRP A 277 14.95 11.09 18.60
N PHE A 278 14.55 11.13 17.33
CA PHE A 278 14.15 9.96 16.57
C PHE A 278 15.32 9.57 15.67
N THR A 279 15.71 8.31 15.72
CA THR A 279 16.74 7.74 14.83
C THR A 279 16.09 6.63 14.04
N PHE A 280 16.21 6.72 12.71
CA PHE A 280 15.74 5.70 11.79
C PHE A 280 16.96 5.00 11.20
N THR A 281 16.92 3.67 11.16
CA THR A 281 18.04 2.85 10.67
C THR A 281 17.64 2.14 9.39
N ARG A 282 18.45 2.30 8.35
CA ARG A 282 18.27 1.58 7.08
C ARG A 282 18.76 0.14 7.23
N ASN A 283 17.98 -0.81 6.74
CA ASN A 283 18.39 -2.20 6.62
C ASN A 283 18.87 -2.48 5.20
N LEU A 284 20.10 -2.05 4.87
CA LEU A 284 20.72 -2.32 3.57
C LEU A 284 21.71 -3.50 3.68
N PRO A 285 21.83 -4.35 2.65
CA PRO A 285 22.88 -5.37 2.61
C PRO A 285 24.26 -4.69 2.66
N ALA A 286 25.03 -4.94 3.72
CA ALA A 286 26.36 -4.37 3.89
C ALA A 286 27.43 -5.25 3.20
N ASN A 287 28.31 -4.63 2.40
CA ASN A 287 29.52 -5.29 1.90
C ASN A 287 30.65 -5.12 2.93
N ILE A 288 30.62 -5.96 3.96
CA ILE A 288 31.55 -5.91 5.11
C ILE A 288 33.02 -5.98 4.65
N THR A 289 33.29 -6.66 3.53
CA THR A 289 34.64 -6.80 2.96
C THR A 289 35.20 -5.46 2.46
N GLU A 290 34.39 -4.68 1.74
CA GLU A 290 34.79 -3.38 1.19
C GLU A 290 34.93 -2.32 2.32
N GLU A 291 34.07 -2.38 3.34
CA GLU A 291 34.18 -1.52 4.53
C GLU A 291 35.41 -1.86 5.39
N ALA A 292 35.72 -3.14 5.57
CA ALA A 292 36.92 -3.58 6.28
C ALA A 292 38.21 -3.19 5.56
N GLU A 293 38.27 -3.32 4.23
CA GLU A 293 39.42 -2.89 3.43
C GLU A 293 39.63 -1.38 3.43
N THR A 294 38.56 -0.59 3.46
CA THR A 294 38.61 0.88 3.54
C THR A 294 39.05 1.35 4.93
N THR A 295 38.61 0.65 5.99
CA THR A 295 39.01 0.95 7.38
C THR A 295 40.46 0.54 7.66
N ALA A 296 40.94 -0.56 7.07
CA ALA A 296 42.33 -1.03 7.21
C ALA A 296 43.36 -0.18 6.45
N LYS A 297 42.92 0.68 5.52
CA LYS A 297 43.78 1.60 4.75
C LYS A 297 43.88 3.01 5.34
N ASN A 298 43.20 3.29 6.46
CA ASN A 298 43.30 4.54 7.23
C ASN A 298 44.11 4.35 8.51
#